data_AF-A0AAW2SV67-F1
#
_entry.id   AF-A0AAW2SV67-F1
#
_cell.length_a   1.000
_cell.length_b   1.000
_cell.length_c   1.000
_cell.angle_alpha   90.00
_cell.angle_beta   90.00
_cell.angle_gamma   90.00
#
_symmetry.space_group_name_H-M   'P 1'
#
loop_
_entity.id
_entity.type
_entity.pdbx_description
1 polymer ?
#
loop_
_entity_poly.entity_id
_entity_poly.type
_entity_poly.pdbx_seq_one_letter_code
_entity_poly.pdbx_strand_id
1 'polypeptide(L)'
;MKVKNKAHVEASIVEAYLVEEISIFTSQYFEPQSILNFPGRSSGALKKRWLSGSEGYIIETYILINCEVVTPYYESFLNELYEHYDSKEPTIKELVATQFKDWFKHRVKDEINYTGNVLLKLHYWGPTTEVIRLPCYFVNDYNFHTERHSVGKSTFNCGVCVKSSLYTNTNSDFYGILEEVIQLDYPLIPNMQIVLFKCRWVNPVRGMKVHPRYHLVDVNFKKVYQKNKPFILAQQVVQVYYTEYPSMKRDKVDRMTVCKIKARRVVDDSR
;
A
#
# COMPACT_ATOMS: atom_id res chain seq x y z
N MET A 1 -48.65 -13.40 11.29
CA MET A 1 -47.84 -13.55 10.06
C MET A 1 -46.95 -14.78 10.24
N LYS A 2 -47.25 -15.89 9.54
CA LYS A 2 -46.55 -17.17 9.71
C LYS A 2 -45.14 -17.05 9.17
N VAL A 3 -44.14 -17.24 10.05
CA VAL A 3 -42.71 -17.30 9.72
C VAL A 3 -42.49 -18.48 8.79
N LYS A 4 -42.22 -18.19 7.51
CA LYS A 4 -41.72 -19.17 6.54
C LYS A 4 -40.19 -19.20 6.66
N ASN A 5 -39.68 -20.41 6.86
CA ASN A 5 -38.28 -20.82 6.78
C ASN A 5 -37.41 -20.59 8.05
N LYS A 6 -37.41 -21.60 8.95
CA LYS A 6 -36.55 -21.66 10.14
C LYS A 6 -35.10 -22.09 9.83
N ALA A 7 -34.81 -22.56 8.62
CA ALA A 7 -33.48 -23.06 8.25
C ALA A 7 -32.40 -21.97 8.06
N HIS A 8 -32.76 -20.69 8.21
CA HIS A 8 -31.86 -19.56 7.94
C HIS A 8 -31.60 -18.64 9.14
N VAL A 9 -32.34 -18.80 10.24
CA VAL A 9 -32.21 -17.90 11.39
C VAL A 9 -30.94 -18.20 12.17
N GLU A 10 -30.66 -19.47 12.43
CA GLU A 10 -29.43 -19.89 13.15
C GLU A 10 -28.18 -19.60 12.32
N ALA A 11 -28.21 -19.81 11.00
CA ALA A 11 -27.11 -19.45 10.11
C ALA A 11 -26.86 -17.92 10.10
N SER A 12 -27.91 -17.10 10.04
CA SER A 12 -27.78 -15.64 10.10
C SER A 12 -27.38 -15.12 11.49
N ILE A 13 -27.73 -15.82 12.57
CA ILE A 13 -27.26 -15.49 13.92
C ILE A 13 -25.76 -15.81 14.04
N VAL A 14 -25.32 -17.01 13.63
CA VAL A 14 -23.90 -17.40 13.65
C VAL A 14 -23.06 -16.46 12.77
N GLU A 15 -23.55 -16.09 11.59
CA GLU A 15 -22.88 -15.13 10.71
C GLU A 15 -22.80 -13.74 11.34
N ALA A 16 -23.87 -13.26 11.98
CA ALA A 16 -23.86 -11.99 12.71
C ALA A 16 -22.89 -11.99 13.90
N TYR A 17 -22.84 -13.09 14.67
CA TYR A 17 -21.88 -13.26 15.77
C TYR A 17 -20.43 -13.29 15.27
N LEU A 18 -20.15 -14.00 14.16
CA LEU A 18 -18.81 -14.01 13.56
C LEU A 18 -18.41 -12.63 13.06
N VAL A 19 -19.32 -11.89 12.42
CA VAL A 19 -19.07 -10.52 11.96
C VAL A 19 -18.86 -9.56 13.14
N GLU A 20 -19.63 -9.72 14.23
CA GLU A 20 -19.51 -8.90 15.43
C GLU A 20 -18.21 -9.23 16.20
N GLU A 21 -17.87 -10.49 16.38
CA GLU A 21 -16.59 -10.91 16.98
C GLU A 21 -15.40 -10.46 16.14
N ILE A 22 -15.47 -10.57 14.82
CA ILE A 22 -14.44 -10.06 13.91
C ILE A 22 -14.35 -8.54 14.02
N SER A 23 -15.48 -7.82 14.03
CA SER A 23 -15.50 -6.35 14.17
C SER A 23 -14.96 -5.88 15.53
N ILE A 24 -15.25 -6.62 16.59
CA ILE A 24 -14.74 -6.37 17.94
C ILE A 24 -13.23 -6.69 17.98
N PHE A 25 -12.81 -7.80 17.39
CA PHE A 25 -11.40 -8.17 17.28
C PHE A 25 -10.61 -7.16 16.42
N THR A 26 -11.15 -6.74 15.27
CA THR A 26 -10.52 -5.71 14.43
C THR A 26 -10.45 -4.38 15.15
N SER A 27 -11.46 -3.99 15.94
CA SER A 27 -11.40 -2.73 16.71
C SER A 27 -10.51 -2.79 17.95
N GLN A 28 -10.32 -3.96 18.56
CA GLN A 28 -9.48 -4.15 19.76
C GLN A 28 -8.00 -4.37 19.45
N TYR A 29 -7.67 -4.98 18.31
CA TYR A 29 -6.29 -5.34 17.95
C TYR A 29 -5.67 -4.44 16.88
N PHE A 30 -6.47 -3.63 16.18
CA PHE A 30 -5.93 -2.65 15.25
C PHE A 30 -6.03 -1.27 15.86
N GLU A 31 -4.87 -0.75 16.30
CA GLU A 31 -4.70 0.68 16.54
C GLU A 31 -5.10 1.49 15.30
N PRO A 32 -5.41 2.80 15.43
CA PRO A 32 -5.66 3.71 14.31
C PRO A 32 -4.48 3.87 13.32
N GLN A 33 -3.46 3.01 13.40
CA GLN A 33 -2.32 2.93 12.47
C GLN A 33 -2.24 1.60 11.71
N SER A 34 -3.10 0.61 12.01
CA SER A 34 -3.07 -0.66 11.28
C SER A 34 -3.50 -0.48 9.82
N ILE A 35 -2.75 -1.12 8.93
CA ILE A 35 -2.98 -1.17 7.47
C ILE A 35 -4.38 -1.72 7.10
N LEU A 36 -5.08 -2.29 8.08
CA LEU A 36 -6.32 -3.04 7.97
C LEU A 36 -7.57 -2.20 8.35
N ASN A 37 -7.41 -1.01 8.93
CA ASN A 37 -8.51 -0.30 9.63
C ASN A 37 -9.07 0.97 8.96
N PHE A 38 -8.66 1.33 7.75
CA PHE A 38 -9.24 2.50 7.03
C PHE A 38 -9.73 2.11 5.65
N PRO A 39 -10.99 1.64 5.52
CA PRO A 39 -11.59 1.42 4.22
C PRO A 39 -11.79 2.77 3.54
N GLY A 40 -11.03 2.98 2.47
CA GLY A 40 -11.32 4.05 1.53
C GLY A 40 -12.59 3.75 0.73
N ARG A 41 -12.98 4.68 -0.14
CA ARG A 41 -14.14 4.51 -1.02
C ARG A 41 -13.71 4.43 -2.47
N SER A 42 -14.12 3.38 -3.15
CA SER A 42 -13.90 3.25 -4.60
C SER A 42 -14.97 4.00 -5.39
N SER A 43 -14.63 4.39 -6.62
CA SER A 43 -15.58 4.94 -7.58
C SER A 43 -15.20 4.52 -9.00
N GLY A 44 -16.20 4.41 -9.87
CA GLY A 44 -16.07 3.94 -11.26
C GLY A 44 -16.23 2.43 -11.43
N ALA A 45 -16.04 1.95 -12.67
CA ALA A 45 -16.28 0.56 -13.02
C ALA A 45 -15.21 -0.38 -12.45
N LEU A 46 -15.65 -1.29 -11.58
CA LEU A 46 -14.81 -2.32 -10.96
C LEU A 46 -14.48 -3.41 -11.99
N LYS A 47 -13.23 -3.85 -12.04
CA LYS A 47 -12.80 -4.92 -12.96
C LYS A 47 -11.93 -5.94 -12.25
N LYS A 48 -12.30 -7.22 -12.31
CA LYS A 48 -11.48 -8.31 -11.79
C LYS A 48 -10.27 -8.60 -12.68
N ARG A 49 -9.18 -9.06 -12.07
CA ARG A 49 -8.05 -9.71 -12.76
C ARG A 49 -7.31 -10.64 -11.81
N TRP A 50 -6.50 -11.52 -12.37
CA TRP A 50 -5.59 -12.37 -11.62
C TRP A 50 -4.20 -11.76 -11.57
N LEU A 51 -3.52 -11.88 -10.43
CA LEU A 51 -2.11 -11.55 -10.26
C LEU A 51 -1.25 -12.64 -10.93
N SER A 52 -0.10 -12.25 -11.50
CA SER A 52 0.92 -13.24 -11.85
C SER A 52 1.57 -13.80 -10.58
N GLY A 53 2.22 -14.97 -10.66
CA GLY A 53 2.92 -15.54 -9.51
C GLY A 53 4.00 -14.61 -8.93
N SER A 54 4.74 -13.91 -9.80
CA SER A 54 5.74 -12.92 -9.39
C SER A 54 5.11 -11.66 -8.76
N GLU A 55 4.01 -11.16 -9.32
CA GLU A 55 3.31 -9.99 -8.77
C GLU A 55 2.69 -10.31 -7.41
N GLY A 56 2.05 -11.47 -7.28
CA GLY A 56 1.51 -11.98 -6.03
C GLY A 56 2.58 -12.15 -4.95
N TYR A 57 3.75 -12.69 -5.29
CA TYR A 57 4.87 -12.80 -4.36
C TYR A 57 5.33 -11.43 -3.84
N ILE A 58 5.52 -10.45 -4.73
CA ILE A 58 5.94 -9.09 -4.36
C ILE A 58 4.90 -8.45 -3.44
N ILE A 59 3.61 -8.56 -3.77
CA ILE A 59 2.51 -8.01 -2.98
C ILE A 59 2.45 -8.64 -1.59
N GLU A 60 2.47 -9.97 -1.51
CA GLU A 60 2.38 -10.70 -0.24
C GLU A 60 3.58 -10.39 0.65
N THR A 61 4.80 -10.38 0.09
CA THR A 61 6.02 -9.97 0.82
C THR A 61 5.90 -8.54 1.33
N TYR A 62 5.41 -7.62 0.50
CA TYR A 62 5.22 -6.23 0.89
C TYR A 62 4.18 -6.07 2.01
N ILE A 63 3.07 -6.80 1.97
CA ILE A 63 2.07 -6.81 3.04
C ILE A 63 2.68 -7.33 4.35
N LEU A 64 3.43 -8.44 4.29
CA LEU A 64 4.08 -9.03 5.47
C LEU A 64 5.04 -8.05 6.14
N ILE A 65 5.94 -7.40 5.39
CA ILE A 65 6.93 -6.47 5.98
C ILE A 65 6.31 -5.16 6.49
N ASN A 66 5.06 -4.83 6.10
CA ASN A 66 4.33 -3.66 6.60
C ASN A 66 3.28 -4.03 7.67
N CYS A 67 3.29 -5.27 8.17
CA CYS A 67 2.38 -5.71 9.21
C CYS A 67 3.09 -5.78 10.57
N GLU A 68 2.55 -5.09 11.56
CA GLU A 68 3.10 -5.02 12.92
C GLU A 68 3.22 -6.39 13.59
N VAL A 69 2.24 -7.28 13.37
CA VAL A 69 2.25 -8.65 13.91
C VAL A 69 3.43 -9.47 13.34
N VAL A 70 3.91 -9.12 12.14
CA VAL A 70 4.99 -9.82 11.45
C VAL A 70 6.36 -9.22 11.79
N THR A 71 6.42 -8.01 12.38
CA THR A 71 7.67 -7.32 12.72
C THR A 71 8.69 -8.18 13.48
N PRO A 72 8.32 -8.94 14.54
CA PRO A 72 9.29 -9.78 15.26
C PRO A 72 9.93 -10.85 14.37
N TYR A 73 9.16 -11.41 13.43
CA TYR A 73 9.65 -12.41 12.48
C TYR A 73 10.54 -11.77 11.42
N TYR A 74 10.20 -10.57 10.97
CA TYR A 74 11.03 -9.80 10.05
C TYR A 74 12.39 -9.47 10.67
N GLU A 75 12.43 -9.03 11.93
CA GLU A 75 13.67 -8.76 12.66
C GLU A 75 14.49 -10.04 12.88
N SER A 76 13.85 -11.15 13.24
CA SER A 76 14.52 -12.46 13.35
C SER A 76 15.18 -12.87 12.04
N PHE A 77 14.47 -12.72 10.91
CA PHE A 77 15.02 -13.02 9.59
C PHE A 77 16.21 -12.13 9.24
N LEU A 78 16.12 -10.83 9.53
CA LEU A 78 17.24 -9.91 9.31
C LEU A 78 18.47 -10.30 10.14
N ASN A 79 18.28 -10.67 11.41
CA ASN A 79 19.39 -11.13 12.27
C ASN A 79 20.08 -12.37 11.68
N GLU A 80 19.31 -13.37 11.23
CA GLU A 80 19.87 -14.55 10.55
C GLU A 80 20.69 -14.15 9.31
N LEU A 81 20.22 -13.19 8.52
CA LEU A 81 20.97 -12.70 7.37
C LEU A 81 22.25 -11.96 7.74
N TYR A 82 22.22 -11.12 8.78
CA TYR A 82 23.39 -10.37 9.25
C TYR A 82 24.46 -11.26 9.87
N GLU A 83 24.10 -12.43 10.42
CA GLU A 83 25.06 -13.43 10.91
C GLU A 83 25.79 -14.15 9.77
N HIS A 84 25.10 -14.38 8.64
CA HIS A 84 25.62 -15.20 7.53
C HIS A 84 26.26 -14.38 6.40
N TYR A 85 25.86 -13.12 6.22
CA TYR A 85 26.32 -12.26 5.14
C TYR A 85 27.00 -11.00 5.66
N ASP A 86 28.10 -10.63 5.01
CA ASP A 86 28.78 -9.35 5.21
C ASP A 86 27.81 -8.20 4.92
N SER A 87 27.87 -7.10 5.70
CA SER A 87 26.82 -6.06 5.88
C SER A 87 26.47 -5.20 4.65
N LYS A 88 26.68 -5.70 3.43
CA LYS A 88 26.30 -5.02 2.19
C LYS A 88 24.78 -4.97 2.05
N GLU A 89 24.21 -3.81 2.37
CA GLU A 89 22.79 -3.48 2.21
C GLU A 89 22.11 -3.93 0.89
N PRO A 90 22.72 -3.81 -0.32
CA PRO A 90 22.03 -4.20 -1.54
C PRO A 90 21.68 -5.69 -1.58
N THR A 91 22.52 -6.55 -1.00
CA THR A 91 22.29 -8.00 -0.94
C THR A 91 21.13 -8.33 -0.01
N ILE A 92 21.07 -7.71 1.17
CA ILE A 92 20.02 -7.98 2.16
C ILE A 92 18.64 -7.57 1.65
N LYS A 93 18.53 -6.40 1.01
CA LYS A 93 17.25 -5.93 0.43
C LYS A 93 16.74 -6.86 -0.67
N GLU A 94 17.64 -7.50 -1.42
CA GLU A 94 17.30 -8.48 -2.45
C GLU A 94 16.87 -9.83 -1.83
N LEU A 95 17.56 -10.29 -0.79
CA LEU A 95 17.20 -11.50 -0.04
C LEU A 95 15.83 -11.36 0.64
N VAL A 96 15.56 -10.24 1.31
CA VAL A 96 14.23 -9.93 1.86
C VAL A 96 13.16 -10.00 0.78
N ALA A 97 13.40 -9.41 -0.39
CA ALA A 97 12.43 -9.37 -1.47
C ALA A 97 12.19 -10.73 -2.14
N THR A 98 13.08 -11.71 -1.95
CA THR A 98 13.05 -12.99 -2.68
C THR A 98 12.89 -14.22 -1.79
N GLN A 99 13.09 -14.10 -0.47
CA GLN A 99 13.12 -15.24 0.46
C GLN A 99 12.25 -15.05 1.70
N PHE A 100 12.03 -13.81 2.16
CA PHE A 100 11.39 -13.56 3.46
C PHE A 100 10.01 -14.23 3.59
N LYS A 101 9.20 -14.18 2.53
CA LYS A 101 7.86 -14.76 2.54
C LYS A 101 7.87 -16.26 2.80
N ASP A 102 8.76 -16.98 2.11
CA ASP A 102 8.82 -18.44 2.21
C ASP A 102 9.44 -18.86 3.54
N TRP A 103 10.46 -18.13 3.99
CA TRP A 103 11.04 -18.26 5.33
C TRP A 103 9.98 -18.05 6.41
N PHE A 104 9.17 -16.99 6.31
CA PHE A 104 8.10 -16.69 7.26
C PHE A 104 7.09 -17.83 7.35
N LYS A 105 6.59 -18.30 6.19
CA LYS A 105 5.64 -19.43 6.15
C LYS A 105 6.23 -20.69 6.75
N HIS A 106 7.51 -20.96 6.54
CA HIS A 106 8.18 -22.10 7.15
C HIS A 106 8.29 -21.93 8.68
N ARG A 107 8.71 -20.75 9.14
CA ARG A 107 8.98 -20.43 10.54
C ARG A 107 7.74 -20.52 11.44
N VAL A 108 6.59 -20.12 10.92
CA VAL A 108 5.33 -20.11 11.68
C VAL A 108 4.51 -21.38 11.48
N LYS A 109 4.93 -22.32 10.61
CA LYS A 109 4.13 -23.48 10.17
C LYS A 109 3.51 -24.29 11.30
N ASP A 110 4.26 -24.52 12.36
CA ASP A 110 3.77 -25.27 13.50
C ASP A 110 2.90 -24.38 14.41
N GLU A 111 3.28 -23.11 14.55
CA GLU A 111 2.63 -22.09 15.38
C GLU A 111 1.16 -21.83 15.03
N ILE A 112 0.85 -21.79 13.74
CA ILE A 112 -0.48 -21.54 13.19
C ILE A 112 -1.54 -22.52 13.70
N ASN A 113 -1.15 -23.77 14.01
CA ASN A 113 -2.09 -24.81 14.41
C ASN A 113 -2.57 -24.63 15.86
N TYR A 114 -1.74 -24.05 16.72
CA TYR A 114 -2.04 -23.91 18.15
C TYR A 114 -2.22 -22.45 18.60
N THR A 115 -1.81 -21.48 17.80
CA THR A 115 -1.95 -20.06 18.15
C THR A 115 -3.42 -19.61 18.13
N GLY A 116 -3.78 -18.76 19.10
CA GLY A 116 -5.03 -17.98 19.08
C GLY A 116 -4.92 -16.71 18.23
N ASN A 117 -3.73 -16.38 17.72
CA ASN A 117 -3.50 -15.16 16.94
C ASN A 117 -4.07 -15.29 15.52
N VAL A 118 -5.30 -14.80 15.33
CA VAL A 118 -6.00 -14.83 14.04
C VAL A 118 -5.22 -14.09 12.94
N LEU A 119 -4.54 -12.97 13.28
CA LEU A 119 -3.76 -12.18 12.32
C LEU A 119 -2.55 -12.96 11.80
N LEU A 120 -1.89 -13.73 12.66
CA LEU A 120 -0.80 -14.58 12.24
C LEU A 120 -1.28 -15.65 11.25
N LYS A 121 -2.43 -16.28 11.53
CA LYS A 121 -3.04 -17.26 10.60
C LYS A 121 -3.38 -16.61 9.26
N LEU A 122 -3.98 -15.42 9.30
CA LEU A 122 -4.33 -14.65 8.13
C LEU A 122 -3.12 -14.40 7.22
N HIS A 123 -2.02 -13.94 7.80
CA HIS A 123 -0.79 -13.64 7.06
C HIS A 123 -0.06 -14.90 6.58
N TYR A 124 -0.20 -16.03 7.27
CA TYR A 124 0.30 -17.32 6.79
C TYR A 124 -0.40 -17.77 5.50
N TRP A 125 -1.75 -17.73 5.49
CA TRP A 125 -2.54 -18.15 4.33
C TRP A 125 -2.47 -17.15 3.18
N GLY A 126 -2.39 -15.86 3.50
CA GLY A 126 -2.23 -14.79 2.52
C GLY A 126 -3.53 -14.35 1.84
N PRO A 127 -3.48 -13.28 1.03
CA PRO A 127 -4.63 -12.75 0.31
C PRO A 127 -4.97 -13.59 -0.93
N THR A 128 -6.15 -13.37 -1.51
CA THR A 128 -6.52 -13.95 -2.80
C THR A 128 -5.63 -13.45 -3.95
N THR A 129 -5.44 -14.30 -4.95
CA THR A 129 -4.73 -13.93 -6.20
C THR A 129 -5.65 -13.27 -7.23
N GLU A 130 -6.97 -13.43 -7.11
CA GLU A 130 -7.95 -12.58 -7.79
C GLU A 130 -8.04 -11.24 -7.06
N VAL A 131 -7.90 -10.14 -7.81
CA VAL A 131 -7.96 -8.77 -7.31
C VAL A 131 -8.97 -7.93 -8.08
N ILE A 132 -9.52 -6.92 -7.42
CA ILE A 132 -10.40 -5.92 -8.04
C ILE A 132 -9.59 -4.69 -8.39
N ARG A 133 -9.65 -4.25 -9.65
CA ARG A 133 -9.08 -2.99 -10.10
C ARG A 133 -10.05 -1.84 -9.92
N LEU A 134 -9.56 -0.78 -9.29
CA LEU A 134 -10.32 0.43 -8.99
C LEU A 134 -9.78 1.58 -9.86
N PRO A 135 -10.60 2.30 -10.64
CA PRO A 135 -10.11 3.43 -11.41
C PRO A 135 -9.90 4.68 -10.54
N CYS A 136 -10.66 4.81 -9.46
CA CYS A 136 -10.55 5.86 -8.45
C CYS A 136 -10.64 5.27 -7.03
N TYR A 137 -9.91 5.87 -6.10
CA TYR A 137 -9.94 5.49 -4.69
C TYR A 137 -9.78 6.71 -3.78
N PHE A 138 -10.71 6.85 -2.84
CA PHE A 138 -10.71 7.92 -1.85
C PHE A 138 -10.19 7.40 -0.51
N VAL A 139 -9.08 7.95 -0.03
CA VAL A 139 -8.44 7.57 1.24
C VAL A 139 -7.69 8.77 1.80
N ASN A 140 -7.63 8.93 3.13
CA ASN A 140 -6.97 10.06 3.81
C ASN A 140 -7.42 11.44 3.26
N ASP A 141 -8.71 11.57 2.96
CA ASP A 141 -9.31 12.78 2.35
C ASP A 141 -8.75 13.19 0.98
N TYR A 142 -7.96 12.33 0.35
CA TYR A 142 -7.52 12.44 -1.03
C TYR A 142 -8.40 11.59 -1.94
N ASN A 143 -8.60 12.06 -3.18
CA ASN A 143 -9.27 11.27 -4.20
C ASN A 143 -8.28 10.95 -5.30
N PHE A 144 -7.72 9.74 -5.27
CA PHE A 144 -6.74 9.29 -6.22
C PHE A 144 -7.40 8.72 -7.46
N HIS A 145 -6.88 9.09 -8.62
CA HIS A 145 -7.26 8.50 -9.90
C HIS A 145 -6.07 7.77 -10.49
N THR A 146 -6.29 6.63 -11.12
CA THR A 146 -5.27 6.05 -11.99
C THR A 146 -4.93 7.02 -13.12
N GLU A 147 -3.69 7.00 -13.61
CA GLU A 147 -3.24 7.83 -14.75
C GLU A 147 -4.19 7.65 -15.93
N ARG A 148 -4.52 6.40 -16.26
CA ARG A 148 -5.46 6.06 -17.33
C ARG A 148 -6.86 6.66 -17.11
N HIS A 149 -7.36 6.70 -15.88
CA HIS A 149 -8.66 7.31 -15.59
C HIS A 149 -8.61 8.84 -15.63
N SER A 150 -7.44 9.44 -15.38
CA SER A 150 -7.25 10.89 -15.34
C SER A 150 -7.25 11.53 -16.73
N VAL A 151 -6.92 10.76 -17.78
CA VAL A 151 -6.92 11.24 -19.16
C VAL A 151 -8.30 11.78 -19.55
N GLY A 152 -8.35 13.04 -20.01
CA GLY A 152 -9.59 13.71 -20.42
C GLY A 152 -10.47 14.20 -19.26
N LYS A 153 -10.02 14.10 -18.01
CA LYS A 153 -10.70 14.70 -16.85
C LYS A 153 -10.17 16.11 -16.58
N SER A 154 -10.98 16.92 -15.90
CA SER A 154 -10.60 18.27 -15.47
C SER A 154 -9.47 18.29 -14.43
N THR A 155 -9.30 17.20 -13.67
CA THR A 155 -8.28 17.08 -12.61
C THR A 155 -7.42 15.83 -12.80
N PHE A 156 -6.10 16.02 -12.86
CA PHE A 156 -5.10 14.94 -12.92
C PHE A 156 -4.68 14.51 -11.51
N ASN A 157 -5.52 13.67 -10.91
CA ASN A 157 -5.41 13.23 -9.52
C ASN A 157 -4.54 11.97 -9.34
N CYS A 158 -3.58 11.74 -10.24
CA CYS A 158 -2.74 10.53 -10.28
C CYS A 158 -1.36 10.71 -9.66
N GLY A 159 -1.00 11.91 -9.19
CA GLY A 159 0.28 12.13 -8.53
C GLY A 159 0.29 11.63 -7.09
N VAL A 160 1.32 10.85 -6.76
CA VAL A 160 1.49 10.22 -5.45
C VAL A 160 2.82 10.62 -4.82
N CYS A 161 2.80 10.74 -3.50
CA CYS A 161 3.98 10.99 -2.70
C CYS A 161 3.97 10.12 -1.44
N VAL A 162 5.12 9.55 -1.10
CA VAL A 162 5.36 8.89 0.18
C VAL A 162 6.36 9.73 0.95
N LYS A 163 5.98 10.13 2.17
CA LYS A 163 6.83 10.97 3.01
C LYS A 163 7.96 10.13 3.61
N SER A 164 9.20 10.56 3.42
CA SER A 164 10.37 9.82 3.90
C SER A 164 10.53 9.90 5.43
N SER A 165 10.05 10.98 6.05
CA SER A 165 10.09 11.21 7.50
C SER A 165 9.38 10.14 8.33
N LEU A 166 8.56 9.29 7.71
CA LEU A 166 7.86 8.19 8.36
C LEU A 166 8.72 6.91 8.45
N TYR A 167 9.82 6.82 7.70
CA TYR A 167 10.58 5.57 7.54
C TYR A 167 12.10 5.74 7.63
N THR A 168 12.64 6.94 7.36
CA THR A 168 14.09 7.19 7.42
C THR A 168 14.40 8.58 7.95
N ASN A 169 15.60 8.77 8.51
CA ASN A 169 16.15 10.09 8.86
C ASN A 169 16.58 10.91 7.62
N THR A 170 16.16 10.51 6.41
CA THR A 170 16.46 11.25 5.18
C THR A 170 15.26 12.12 4.78
N ASN A 171 15.51 13.36 4.37
CA ASN A 171 14.49 14.34 3.98
C ASN A 171 13.96 14.16 2.54
N SER A 172 14.14 13.01 1.92
CA SER A 172 13.85 12.81 0.49
C SER A 172 12.56 12.01 0.28
N ASP A 173 11.43 12.72 0.26
CA ASP A 173 10.14 12.14 -0.13
C ASP A 173 10.21 11.44 -1.50
N PHE A 174 9.40 10.39 -1.67
CA PHE A 174 9.33 9.63 -2.92
C PHE A 174 8.12 10.08 -3.73
N TYR A 175 8.31 10.30 -5.02
CA TYR A 175 7.27 10.83 -5.92
C TYR A 175 7.02 9.88 -7.08
N GLY A 176 5.77 9.75 -7.51
CA GLY A 176 5.40 8.84 -8.59
C GLY A 176 4.04 9.12 -9.21
N ILE A 177 3.68 8.29 -10.19
CA ILE A 177 2.38 8.30 -10.84
C ILE A 177 1.64 7.01 -10.49
N LEU A 178 0.38 7.15 -10.08
CA LEU A 178 -0.52 6.04 -9.81
C LEU A 178 -0.96 5.39 -11.12
N GLU A 179 -0.49 4.17 -11.39
CA GLU A 179 -0.82 3.42 -12.60
C GLU A 179 -2.06 2.54 -12.39
N GLU A 180 -2.15 1.89 -11.23
CA GLU A 180 -3.21 0.93 -10.92
C GLU A 180 -3.55 0.97 -9.42
N VAL A 181 -4.82 0.84 -9.09
CA VAL A 181 -5.28 0.55 -7.73
C VAL A 181 -5.84 -0.86 -7.74
N ILE A 182 -5.34 -1.71 -6.85
CA ILE A 182 -5.83 -3.08 -6.66
C ILE A 182 -6.36 -3.25 -5.23
N GLN A 183 -7.47 -3.94 -5.12
CA GLN A 183 -8.05 -4.39 -3.87
C GLN A 183 -7.92 -5.91 -3.80
N LEU A 184 -7.34 -6.38 -2.71
CA LEU A 184 -7.17 -7.79 -2.38
C LEU A 184 -8.08 -8.16 -1.22
N ASP A 185 -8.69 -9.34 -1.29
CA ASP A 185 -9.51 -9.86 -0.21
C ASP A 185 -8.73 -10.91 0.58
N TYR A 186 -9.00 -10.97 1.88
CA TYR A 186 -8.57 -12.09 2.71
C TYR A 186 -9.73 -13.06 2.93
N PRO A 187 -9.63 -14.31 2.44
CA PRO A 187 -10.77 -15.22 2.42
C PRO A 187 -11.20 -15.69 3.82
N LEU A 188 -10.32 -15.61 4.81
CA LEU A 188 -10.58 -16.07 6.18
C LEU A 188 -11.38 -15.08 7.02
N ILE A 189 -11.45 -13.80 6.61
CA ILE A 189 -12.12 -12.76 7.36
C ILE A 189 -13.03 -11.99 6.40
N PRO A 190 -14.37 -12.12 6.52
CA PRO A 190 -15.31 -11.36 5.72
C PRO A 190 -15.03 -9.86 5.80
N ASN A 191 -15.14 -9.18 4.65
CA ASN A 191 -14.93 -7.74 4.51
C ASN A 191 -13.52 -7.23 4.84
N MET A 192 -12.54 -8.11 5.04
CA MET A 192 -11.16 -7.72 5.21
C MET A 192 -10.48 -7.53 3.87
N GLN A 193 -10.12 -6.27 3.58
CA GLN A 193 -9.61 -5.86 2.28
C GLN A 193 -8.33 -5.03 2.44
N ILE A 194 -7.35 -5.30 1.59
CA ILE A 194 -6.16 -4.46 1.47
C ILE A 194 -6.19 -3.78 0.12
N VAL A 195 -6.00 -2.46 0.11
CA VAL A 195 -5.87 -1.68 -1.12
C VAL A 195 -4.43 -1.25 -1.32
N LEU A 196 -3.85 -1.70 -2.43
CA LEU A 196 -2.50 -1.35 -2.85
C LEU A 196 -2.55 -0.45 -4.09
N PHE A 197 -1.66 0.53 -4.10
CA PHE A 197 -1.39 1.38 -5.25
C PHE A 197 -0.15 0.87 -5.95
N LYS A 198 -0.27 0.57 -7.24
CA LYS A 198 0.84 0.32 -8.14
C LYS A 198 1.27 1.65 -8.74
N CYS A 199 2.51 2.03 -8.46
CA CYS A 199 3.02 3.34 -8.81
C CYS A 199 4.31 3.23 -9.61
N ARG A 200 4.42 4.13 -10.59
CA ARG A 200 5.67 4.38 -11.31
C ARG A 200 6.45 5.46 -10.58
N TRP A 201 7.46 5.02 -9.84
CA TRP A 201 8.26 5.87 -8.98
C TRP A 201 9.45 6.52 -9.70
N VAL A 202 9.64 7.82 -9.46
CA VAL A 202 10.80 8.57 -9.91
C VAL A 202 12.02 8.12 -9.10
N ASN A 203 13.17 7.98 -9.76
CA ASN A 203 14.42 7.70 -9.06
C ASN A 203 14.84 8.94 -8.24
N PRO A 204 14.98 8.85 -6.92
CA PRO A 204 15.27 10.02 -6.08
C PRO A 204 16.69 10.57 -6.26
N VAL A 205 17.62 9.77 -6.77
CA VAL A 205 19.01 10.20 -7.00
C VAL A 205 19.16 10.88 -8.37
N ARG A 206 18.56 10.31 -9.41
CA ARG A 206 18.76 10.73 -10.82
C ARG A 206 17.60 11.54 -11.38
N GLY A 207 16.40 11.36 -10.83
CA GLY A 207 15.15 11.91 -11.33
C GLY A 207 14.59 13.04 -10.49
N MET A 208 15.18 13.35 -9.33
CA MET A 208 14.72 14.44 -8.47
C MET A 208 15.76 15.56 -8.36
N LYS A 209 15.27 16.78 -8.13
CA LYS A 209 16.09 17.95 -7.76
C LYS A 209 15.30 18.76 -6.75
N VAL A 210 15.93 19.06 -5.63
CA VAL A 210 15.35 19.91 -4.59
C VAL A 210 16.05 21.25 -4.61
N HIS A 211 15.29 22.33 -4.68
CA HIS A 211 15.84 23.68 -4.62
C HIS A 211 16.37 23.94 -3.20
N PRO A 212 17.66 24.30 -3.03
CA PRO A 212 18.29 24.35 -1.71
C PRO A 212 17.67 25.40 -0.77
N ARG A 213 17.16 26.51 -1.31
CA ARG A 213 16.59 27.62 -0.51
C ARG A 213 15.09 27.53 -0.27
N TYR A 214 14.35 26.93 -1.21
CA TYR A 214 12.88 27.00 -1.23
C TYR A 214 12.23 25.63 -1.07
N HIS A 215 13.05 24.57 -1.05
CA HIS A 215 12.62 23.17 -0.97
C HIS A 215 11.59 22.77 -2.04
N LEU A 216 11.53 23.52 -3.16
CA LEU A 216 10.75 23.15 -4.34
C LEU A 216 11.36 21.89 -4.95
N VAL A 217 10.50 20.93 -5.28
CA VAL A 217 10.91 19.65 -5.84
C VAL A 217 10.56 19.62 -7.32
N ASP A 218 11.54 19.29 -8.15
CA ASP A 218 11.35 19.02 -9.56
C ASP A 218 11.66 17.54 -9.85
N VAL A 219 10.74 16.86 -10.52
CA VAL A 219 10.85 15.45 -10.90
C VAL A 219 11.05 15.27 -12.41
N ASN A 220 11.67 14.18 -12.81
CA ASN A 220 11.83 13.77 -14.21
C ASN A 220 11.36 12.31 -14.38
N PHE A 221 10.20 12.13 -15.00
CA PHE A 221 9.58 10.81 -15.22
C PHE A 221 10.29 9.96 -16.30
N LYS A 222 11.30 10.49 -17.01
CA LYS A 222 12.21 9.68 -17.83
C LYS A 222 13.30 8.99 -17.00
N LYS A 223 13.44 9.36 -15.72
CA LYS A 223 14.43 8.81 -14.77
C LYS A 223 13.72 8.08 -13.63
N VAL A 224 12.99 7.02 -13.95
CA VAL A 224 12.27 6.15 -13.00
C VAL A 224 13.16 5.02 -12.46
N TYR A 225 12.72 4.35 -11.38
CA TYR A 225 13.37 3.13 -10.91
C TYR A 225 13.33 2.01 -11.96
N GLN A 226 14.43 1.27 -12.11
CA GLN A 226 14.53 0.13 -13.03
C GLN A 226 14.23 -1.22 -12.38
N LYS A 227 14.46 -1.35 -11.06
CA LYS A 227 14.15 -2.56 -10.25
C LYS A 227 12.93 -2.24 -9.38
N ASN A 228 11.80 -2.86 -9.69
CA ASN A 228 10.46 -2.44 -9.25
C ASN A 228 10.07 -2.99 -7.86
N LYS A 229 9.87 -2.10 -6.88
CA LYS A 229 8.90 -2.28 -5.78
C LYS A 229 7.72 -1.33 -6.05
N PRO A 230 6.77 -1.70 -6.91
CA PRO A 230 5.81 -0.74 -7.44
C PRO A 230 4.63 -0.53 -6.49
N PHE A 231 4.41 -1.45 -5.55
CA PHE A 231 3.25 -1.43 -4.66
C PHE A 231 3.52 -0.66 -3.38
N ILE A 232 2.51 0.11 -2.97
CA ILE A 232 2.45 0.81 -1.69
C ILE A 232 1.03 0.67 -1.12
N LEU A 233 0.87 0.62 0.20
CA LEU A 233 -0.44 0.72 0.83
C LEU A 233 -1.08 2.07 0.52
N ALA A 234 -2.36 2.07 0.16
CA ALA A 234 -3.09 3.29 -0.18
C ALA A 234 -3.05 4.32 0.98
N GLN A 235 -3.05 3.83 2.23
CA GLN A 235 -3.00 4.64 3.46
C GLN A 235 -1.67 5.36 3.67
N GLN A 236 -0.59 4.91 3.03
CA GLN A 236 0.75 5.51 3.18
C GLN A 236 1.01 6.66 2.20
N VAL A 237 0.05 6.95 1.31
CA VAL A 237 0.23 7.89 0.20
C VAL A 237 -0.46 9.21 0.45
N VAL A 238 0.21 10.30 0.10
CA VAL A 238 -0.40 11.64 -0.01
C VAL A 238 -0.47 12.07 -1.47
N GLN A 239 -1.45 12.91 -1.81
CA GLN A 239 -1.64 13.38 -3.17
C GLN A 239 -0.73 14.57 -3.50
N VAL A 240 -0.20 14.57 -4.72
CA VAL A 240 0.52 15.70 -5.31
C VAL A 240 0.01 15.92 -6.72
N TYR A 241 0.19 17.13 -7.25
CA TYR A 241 0.07 17.38 -8.68
C TYR A 241 1.41 17.80 -9.28
N TYR A 242 1.55 17.54 -10.57
CA TYR A 242 2.74 17.88 -11.34
C TYR A 242 2.37 18.96 -12.33
N THR A 243 3.15 20.04 -12.37
CA THR A 243 3.00 21.12 -13.35
C THR A 243 4.23 21.20 -14.23
N GLU A 244 4.04 21.62 -15.47
CA GLU A 244 5.15 21.91 -16.38
C GLU A 244 6.08 22.95 -15.78
N TYR A 245 7.37 22.78 -16.02
CA TYR A 245 8.36 23.72 -15.55
C TYR A 245 8.25 25.04 -16.35
N PRO A 246 8.26 26.22 -15.72
CA PRO A 246 8.06 27.50 -16.41
C PRO A 246 9.10 27.85 -17.49
N SER A 247 10.22 27.11 -17.54
CA SER A 247 11.33 27.37 -18.45
C SER A 247 11.34 26.39 -19.63
N MET A 248 11.20 26.94 -20.84
CA MET A 248 11.26 26.18 -22.11
C MET A 248 12.68 25.78 -22.54
N LYS A 249 13.69 25.90 -21.66
CA LYS A 249 15.06 25.48 -21.98
C LYS A 249 15.10 23.96 -22.14
N ARG A 250 15.73 23.46 -23.21
CA ARG A 250 15.74 22.03 -23.60
C ARG A 250 16.17 21.08 -22.47
N ASP A 251 17.07 21.50 -21.58
CA ASP A 251 17.54 20.72 -20.43
C ASP A 251 16.51 20.62 -19.29
N LYS A 252 15.44 21.42 -19.33
CA LYS A 252 14.40 21.52 -18.30
C LYS A 252 12.99 21.13 -18.76
N VAL A 253 12.75 20.98 -20.07
CA VAL A 253 11.44 20.61 -20.64
C VAL A 253 10.93 19.26 -20.11
N ASP A 254 11.84 18.33 -19.81
CA ASP A 254 11.48 17.00 -19.27
C ASP A 254 11.24 16.99 -17.75
N ARG A 255 11.29 18.17 -17.10
CA ARG A 255 11.08 18.29 -15.65
C ARG A 255 9.67 18.81 -15.37
N MET A 256 9.09 18.30 -14.30
CA MET A 256 7.83 18.79 -13.75
C MET A 256 8.05 19.24 -12.32
N THR A 257 7.49 20.39 -11.95
CA THR A 257 7.49 20.86 -10.57
C THR A 257 6.40 20.14 -9.80
N VAL A 258 6.72 19.72 -8.58
CA VAL A 258 5.80 19.04 -7.67
C VAL A 258 5.10 20.04 -6.77
N CYS A 259 3.79 19.91 -6.67
CA CYS A 259 2.98 20.69 -5.77
C CYS A 259 2.20 19.75 -4.82
N LYS A 260 2.46 19.85 -3.52
CA LYS A 260 1.80 19.04 -2.49
C LYS A 260 0.36 19.52 -2.29
N ILE A 261 -0.58 18.60 -2.21
CA ILE A 261 -2.00 18.91 -2.02
C ILE A 261 -2.35 18.76 -0.53
N LYS A 262 -3.05 19.75 0.03
CA LYS A 262 -3.66 19.64 1.35
C LYS A 262 -4.88 18.73 1.28
N ALA A 263 -5.02 17.83 2.25
CA ALA A 263 -6.17 16.94 2.34
C ALA A 263 -7.46 17.77 2.55
N ARG A 264 -8.60 17.34 1.96
CA ARG A 264 -9.81 18.19 1.86
C ARG A 264 -10.39 18.69 3.19
N ARG A 265 -10.06 18.05 4.32
CA ARG A 265 -10.57 18.42 5.65
C ARG A 265 -9.62 19.29 6.48
N VAL A 266 -8.41 19.60 6.00
CA VAL A 266 -7.49 20.50 6.73
C VAL A 266 -7.85 21.95 6.41
N VAL A 267 -8.67 22.55 7.27
CA VAL A 267 -8.85 24.02 7.31
C VAL A 267 -7.69 24.59 8.14
N ASP A 268 -6.96 25.57 7.60
CA ASP A 268 -5.95 26.29 8.39
C ASP A 268 -6.67 27.14 9.45
N ASP A 269 -6.42 26.85 10.73
CA ASP A 269 -6.68 27.77 11.85
C ASP A 269 -5.57 28.82 11.95
N SER A 270 -5.29 29.52 10.85
CA SER A 270 -4.40 30.69 10.86
C SER A 270 -4.96 31.80 9.99
N ARG A 271 -5.77 32.63 10.65
CA ARG A 271 -5.89 34.06 10.34
C ARG A 271 -4.95 34.84 11.23
#